data_AF-I3T439-F1
#
_entry.id   AF-I3T439-F1
#
_cell.length_a   1.000
_cell.length_b   1.000
_cell.length_c   1.000
_cell.angle_alpha   90.00
_cell.angle_beta   90.00
_cell.angle_gamma   90.00
#
_symmetry.space_group_name_H-M   'P 1'
#
loop_
_entity.id
_entity.type
_entity.pdbx_description
1 polymer ?
#
loop_
_entity_poly.entity_id
_entity_poly.type
_entity_poly.pdbx_seq_one_letter_code
_entity_poly.pdbx_strand_id
1 'polypeptide(L)'
;MKSLESKGIVMKPRYSFRRKEIRPGEFQTVDLDFPNTTESYKLYSQRVIASDIKECVCRAPDTPYDEKAYSNIPMTPYELPDGQTIEIGADRFKIPDILFNPSLVQVCILSSCSSDLKYL
;
A
#
# COMPACT_ATOMS: atom_id res chain seq x y z
N MET A 1 -0.30 -0.12 5.24
CA MET A 1 0.70 0.79 4.63
C MET A 1 2.13 0.32 4.90
N LYS A 2 2.51 0.04 6.16
CA LYS A 2 3.83 -0.55 6.47
C LYS A 2 4.16 -1.90 5.78
N SER A 3 3.17 -2.70 5.36
CA SER A 3 3.38 -3.92 4.55
C SER A 3 3.99 -3.63 3.17
N LEU A 4 3.70 -2.45 2.58
CA LEU A 4 4.35 -2.02 1.33
C LEU A 4 5.74 -1.44 1.62
N GLU A 5 5.89 -0.68 2.70
CA GLU A 5 7.19 -0.14 3.13
C GLU A 5 8.18 -1.26 3.49
N SER A 6 7.72 -2.36 4.11
CA SER A 6 8.55 -3.54 4.39
C SER A 6 9.03 -4.26 3.12
N LYS A 7 8.36 -4.04 1.99
CA LYS A 7 8.79 -4.49 0.66
C LYS A 7 9.68 -3.47 -0.05
N GLY A 8 10.09 -2.40 0.63
CA GLY A 8 10.89 -1.30 0.07
C GLY A 8 10.11 -0.37 -0.86
N ILE A 9 8.78 -0.46 -0.89
CA ILE A 9 7.93 0.36 -1.75
C ILE A 9 7.60 1.66 -1.01
N VAL A 10 8.05 2.78 -1.55
CA VAL A 10 7.76 4.12 -1.02
C VAL A 10 6.53 4.68 -1.72
N MET A 11 5.44 4.88 -0.98
CA MET A 11 4.25 5.54 -1.54
C MET A 11 4.54 7.04 -1.74
N LYS A 12 4.73 7.44 -2.99
CA LYS A 12 4.93 8.84 -3.38
C LYS A 12 3.58 9.53 -3.61
N PRO A 13 3.20 10.53 -2.78
CA PRO A 13 2.01 11.35 -3.05
C PRO A 13 2.09 12.04 -4.41
N ARG A 14 0.96 12.21 -5.10
CA ARG A 14 0.92 12.84 -6.44
C ARG A 14 1.57 14.22 -6.50
N TYR A 15 1.51 14.98 -5.40
CA TYR A 15 2.14 16.28 -5.37
C TYR A 15 3.67 16.17 -5.30
N SER A 16 4.25 15.10 -4.74
CA SER A 16 5.69 14.99 -4.43
C SER A 16 6.58 14.73 -5.66
N PHE A 17 6.01 14.60 -6.84
CA PHE A 17 6.74 14.33 -8.08
C PHE A 17 5.99 14.87 -9.30
N ARG A 18 6.69 14.93 -10.43
CA ARG A 18 6.07 15.12 -11.74
C ARG A 18 6.60 14.09 -12.73
N ARG A 19 5.75 13.66 -13.66
CA ARG A 19 6.18 12.88 -14.83
C ARG A 19 6.64 13.83 -15.91
N LYS A 20 7.91 13.75 -16.29
CA LYS A 20 8.51 14.50 -17.38
C LYS A 20 8.79 13.55 -18.53
N GLU A 21 8.26 13.88 -19.71
CA GLU A 21 8.59 13.15 -20.93
C GLU A 21 10.04 13.46 -21.32
N ILE A 22 10.86 12.41 -21.45
CA ILE A 22 12.25 12.53 -21.91
C ILE A 22 12.32 12.23 -23.40
N ARG A 23 11.53 11.25 -23.85
CA ARG A 23 11.39 10.85 -25.26
C ARG A 23 9.91 10.57 -25.55
N PRO A 24 9.47 10.59 -26.82
CA PRO A 24 8.11 10.23 -27.18
C PRO A 24 7.68 8.90 -26.54
N GLY A 25 6.76 8.96 -25.58
CA GLY A 25 6.25 7.80 -24.83
C GLY A 25 7.10 7.30 -23.65
N GLU A 26 8.28 7.89 -23.39
CA GLU A 26 9.14 7.56 -22.25
C GLU A 26 9.07 8.67 -21.20
N PHE A 27 8.45 8.37 -20.06
CA PHE A 27 8.26 9.31 -18.95
C PHE A 27 9.15 8.96 -17.77
N GLN A 28 9.82 9.95 -17.22
CA GLN A 28 10.57 9.83 -15.97
C GLN A 28 9.87 10.57 -14.84
N THR A 29 9.81 9.93 -13.68
CA THR A 29 9.37 10.54 -12.43
C THR A 29 10.50 11.39 -11.86
N VAL A 30 10.24 12.70 -11.73
CA VAL A 30 11.16 13.67 -11.13
C VAL A 30 10.58 14.10 -9.79
N ASP A 31 11.30 13.80 -8.72
CA ASP A 31 10.90 14.21 -7.36
C ASP A 31 10.94 15.74 -7.23
N LEU A 32 9.98 16.27 -6.49
CA LEU A 32 9.79 17.69 -6.26
C LEU A 32 9.82 17.97 -4.76
N ASP A 33 10.48 19.07 -4.38
CA ASP A 33 10.52 19.52 -2.98
C ASP A 33 9.34 20.45 -2.67
N PHE A 34 8.77 20.30 -1.47
CA PHE A 34 7.64 21.09 -0.98
C PHE A 34 7.83 21.44 0.49
N PRO A 35 8.68 22.41 0.80
CA PRO A 35 9.05 22.74 2.18
C PRO A 35 7.87 23.21 3.04
N ASN A 36 6.79 23.71 2.42
CA ASN A 36 5.61 24.23 3.11
C ASN A 36 4.46 23.21 3.24
N THR A 37 4.72 21.93 2.93
CA THR A 37 3.70 20.88 3.09
C THR A 37 3.62 20.42 4.54
N THR A 38 2.43 20.47 5.12
CA THR A 38 2.20 19.94 6.48
C THR A 38 2.18 18.41 6.48
N GLU A 39 2.59 17.81 7.60
CA GLU A 39 2.56 16.35 7.76
C GLU A 39 1.13 15.79 7.65
N SER A 40 0.13 16.55 8.12
CA SER A 40 -1.28 16.15 8.00
C SER A 40 -1.73 15.99 6.55
N TYR A 41 -1.30 16.87 5.64
CA TYR A 41 -1.62 16.78 4.23
C TYR A 41 -0.88 15.63 3.53
N LYS A 42 0.37 15.38 3.93
CA LYS A 42 1.14 14.22 3.48
C LYS A 42 0.46 12.91 3.85
N LEU A 43 0.08 12.75 5.11
CA LEU A 43 -0.64 11.56 5.59
C LEU A 43 -2.00 11.40 4.90
N TYR A 44 -2.75 12.49 4.70
CA TYR A 44 -3.99 12.47 3.93
C TYR A 44 -3.76 11.93 2.52
N SER A 45 -2.76 12.46 1.81
CA SER A 45 -2.46 12.08 0.43
C SER A 45 -2.02 10.61 0.32
N GLN A 46 -1.25 10.10 1.29
CA GLN A 46 -0.91 8.68 1.35
C GLN A 46 -2.14 7.81 1.59
N ARG A 47 -3.07 8.23 2.46
CA ARG A 47 -4.34 7.52 2.71
C ARG A 47 -5.24 7.48 1.49
N VAL A 48 -5.25 8.52 0.66
CA VAL A 48 -5.98 8.51 -0.61
C VAL A 48 -5.46 7.38 -1.50
N ILE A 49 -4.13 7.25 -1.65
CA ILE A 49 -3.54 6.16 -2.46
C ILE A 49 -3.87 4.79 -1.85
N ALA A 50 -3.74 4.61 -0.54
CA ALA A 50 -4.09 3.33 0.07
C ALA A 50 -5.59 3.00 -0.02
N SER A 51 -6.47 4.01 -0.04
CA SER A 51 -7.91 3.81 -0.22
C SER A 51 -8.22 3.35 -1.64
N ASP A 52 -7.58 3.96 -2.63
CA ASP A 52 -7.66 3.59 -4.05
C ASP A 52 -7.21 2.14 -4.26
N ILE A 53 -6.04 1.76 -3.71
CA ILE A 53 -5.58 0.36 -3.71
C ILE A 53 -6.64 -0.57 -3.12
N LYS A 54 -7.14 -0.25 -1.92
CA LYS A 54 -8.13 -1.07 -1.21
C LYS A 54 -9.39 -1.25 -2.07
N GLU A 55 -9.87 -0.19 -2.72
CA GLU A 55 -11.07 -0.24 -3.57
C GLU A 55 -10.84 -1.03 -4.86
N CYS A 56 -9.68 -0.88 -5.48
CA CYS A 56 -9.33 -1.61 -6.70
C CYS A 56 -9.17 -3.12 -6.45
N VAL A 57 -8.38 -3.52 -5.45
CA VAL A 57 -7.92 -4.92 -5.32
C VAL A 57 -8.53 -5.71 -4.17
N CYS A 58 -8.99 -5.08 -3.08
CA CYS A 58 -9.46 -5.85 -1.93
C CYS A 58 -10.84 -6.45 -2.17
N ARG A 59 -11.04 -7.68 -1.70
CA ARG A 59 -12.31 -8.40 -1.77
C ARG A 59 -12.54 -9.15 -0.47
N ALA A 60 -13.74 -9.08 0.08
CA ALA A 60 -14.10 -9.89 1.24
C ALA A 60 -14.10 -11.37 0.84
N PRO A 61 -13.52 -12.26 1.67
CA PRO A 61 -13.59 -13.70 1.40
C PRO A 61 -15.02 -14.22 1.67
N ASP A 62 -15.48 -15.19 0.87
CA ASP A 62 -16.82 -15.80 1.02
C ASP A 62 -16.93 -16.72 2.25
N THR A 63 -15.77 -17.15 2.78
CA THR A 63 -15.62 -17.95 3.99
C THR A 63 -14.63 -17.26 4.93
N PRO A 64 -14.61 -17.58 6.24
CA PRO A 64 -13.61 -17.03 7.15
C PRO A 64 -12.20 -17.18 6.56
N TYR A 65 -11.40 -16.10 6.63
CA TYR A 65 -10.07 -16.09 6.03
C TYR A 65 -9.18 -17.20 6.60
N ASP A 66 -8.63 -18.04 5.72
CA ASP A 66 -7.62 -19.04 6.05
C ASP A 66 -6.32 -18.77 5.28
N GLU A 67 -5.24 -18.52 6.00
CA GLU A 67 -3.95 -18.18 5.41
C GLU A 67 -3.40 -19.29 4.52
N LYS A 68 -3.69 -20.56 4.81
CA LYS A 68 -3.26 -21.69 3.98
C LYS A 68 -4.03 -21.74 2.66
N ALA A 69 -5.36 -21.64 2.70
CA ALA A 69 -6.20 -21.59 1.51
C ALA A 69 -5.83 -20.44 0.55
N TYR A 70 -5.47 -19.28 1.11
CA TYR A 70 -5.14 -18.09 0.30
C TYR A 70 -3.65 -17.95 -0.07
N SER A 71 -2.77 -18.84 0.44
CA SER A 71 -1.32 -18.76 0.21
C SER A 71 -0.89 -18.79 -1.26
N ASN A 72 -1.66 -19.46 -2.12
CA ASN A 72 -1.35 -19.66 -3.54
C ASN A 72 -2.26 -18.85 -4.48
N ILE A 73 -2.98 -17.85 -3.96
CA ILE A 73 -3.86 -17.04 -4.80
C ILE A 73 -3.02 -16.19 -5.78
N PRO A 74 -3.40 -16.09 -7.07
CA PRO A 74 -2.66 -15.28 -8.03
C PRO A 74 -2.55 -13.83 -7.56
N MET A 75 -1.37 -13.23 -7.69
CA MET A 75 -1.18 -11.81 -7.40
C MET A 75 -1.95 -10.94 -8.41
N THR A 76 -2.30 -9.73 -7.99
CA THR A 76 -2.98 -8.75 -8.84
C THR A 76 -2.10 -7.51 -8.95
N PRO A 77 -1.77 -7.07 -10.18
CA PRO A 77 -0.97 -5.88 -10.38
C PRO A 77 -1.79 -4.63 -10.06
N TYR A 78 -1.12 -3.62 -9.51
CA TYR A 78 -1.65 -2.28 -9.26
C TYR A 78 -0.61 -1.23 -9.63
N GLU A 79 -1.01 -0.19 -10.38
CA GLU A 79 -0.13 0.92 -10.75
C GLU A 79 -0.18 2.04 -9.71
N LEU A 80 0.96 2.32 -9.08
CA LEU A 80 1.14 3.46 -8.19
C LEU A 80 1.10 4.78 -8.97
N PRO A 81 0.87 5.93 -8.29
CA PRO A 81 0.76 7.22 -8.97
C PRO A 81 1.99 7.64 -9.79
N ASP A 82 3.17 7.15 -9.42
CA ASP A 82 4.45 7.40 -10.09
C ASP A 82 4.70 6.46 -11.29
N GLY A 83 3.76 5.57 -11.59
CA GLY A 83 3.84 4.58 -12.66
C GLY A 83 4.49 3.25 -12.25
N GLN A 84 4.95 3.12 -11.00
CA GLN A 84 5.49 1.84 -10.53
C GLN A 84 4.34 0.82 -10.38
N THR A 85 4.48 -0.35 -10.99
CA THR A 85 3.54 -1.46 -10.77
C THR A 85 3.96 -2.30 -9.56
N ILE A 86 3.00 -2.60 -8.67
CA ILE A 86 3.18 -3.46 -7.50
C ILE A 86 2.27 -4.68 -7.60
N GLU A 87 2.73 -5.81 -7.08
CA GLU A 87 1.97 -7.06 -7.04
C GLU A 87 1.34 -7.27 -5.66
N ILE A 88 0.02 -7.42 -5.62
CA ILE A 88 -0.73 -7.59 -4.38
C ILE A 88 -1.29 -9.00 -4.29
N GLY A 89 -0.81 -9.77 -3.31
CA GLY A 89 -1.21 -11.16 -3.05
C GLY A 89 -2.40 -11.29 -2.10
N ALA A 90 -2.37 -12.31 -1.23
CA ALA A 90 -3.44 -12.68 -0.30
C ALA A 90 -3.88 -11.58 0.69
N ASP A 91 -3.02 -10.57 0.94
CA ASP A 91 -3.35 -9.42 1.79
C ASP A 91 -4.65 -8.72 1.37
N ARG A 92 -5.00 -8.76 0.08
CA ARG A 92 -6.23 -8.17 -0.45
C ARG A 92 -7.52 -8.85 0.05
N PHE A 93 -7.42 -10.06 0.61
CA PHE A 93 -8.52 -10.77 1.27
C PHE A 93 -8.39 -10.71 2.79
N LYS A 94 -7.16 -10.73 3.31
CA LYS A 94 -6.88 -10.62 4.76
C LYS A 94 -7.33 -9.29 5.35
N ILE A 95 -7.08 -8.18 4.64
CA ILE A 95 -7.41 -6.82 5.10
C ILE A 95 -8.93 -6.62 5.29
N PRO A 96 -9.81 -6.94 4.31
CA PRO A 96 -11.26 -6.79 4.50
C PRO A 96 -11.85 -7.77 5.52
N ASP A 97 -11.24 -8.94 5.75
CA ASP A 97 -11.71 -9.92 6.76
C ASP A 97 -11.66 -9.37 8.19
N ILE A 98 -10.84 -8.34 8.45
CA ILE A 98 -10.76 -7.65 9.75
C ILE A 98 -12.14 -7.13 10.21
N LEU A 99 -13.03 -6.78 9.27
CA LEU A 99 -14.38 -6.32 9.58
C LEU A 99 -15.27 -7.42 10.20
N PHE A 100 -14.95 -8.69 9.93
CA PHE A 100 -15.68 -9.86 10.41
C PHE A 100 -14.93 -10.61 11.50
N ASN A 101 -13.60 -10.49 11.52
CA ASN A 101 -12.71 -11.12 12.48
C ASN A 101 -11.79 -10.08 13.16
N PRO A 102 -12.26 -9.37 14.20
CA PRO A 102 -11.53 -8.26 14.80
C PRO A 102 -10.25 -8.67 15.52
N SER A 103 -10.03 -9.96 15.84
CA SER A 103 -8.74 -10.39 16.40
C SER A 103 -7.59 -10.22 15.41
N LEU A 104 -7.88 -10.15 14.10
CA LEU A 104 -6.88 -9.85 13.07
C LEU A 104 -6.36 -8.42 13.14
N VAL A 105 -7.06 -7.50 13.81
CA VAL A 105 -6.58 -6.13 14.05
C VAL A 105 -5.25 -6.15 14.79
N GLN A 106 -5.12 -6.99 15.83
CA GLN A 106 -3.88 -7.09 16.60
C GLN A 106 -2.73 -7.62 15.75
N VAL A 107 -2.98 -8.62 14.89
CA VAL A 107 -1.95 -9.17 13.98
C VAL A 107 -1.49 -8.11 12.98
N CYS A 108 -2.41 -7.34 12.41
CA CYS A 108 -2.08 -6.29 11.43
C CYS A 108 -1.40 -5.07 12.07
N ILE A 109 -1.78 -4.70 13.29
CA ILE A 109 -1.15 -3.60 14.06
C ILE A 109 0.21 -4.03 14.61
N LEU A 110 0.36 -5.27 15.10
CA LEU A 110 1.62 -5.77 15.67
C LEU A 110 2.66 -6.07 14.58
N SER A 111 2.25 -6.59 13.41
CA SER A 111 3.17 -6.72 12.26
C SER A 111 3.64 -5.35 11.73
N SER A 112 2.90 -4.28 12.03
CA SER A 112 3.30 -2.89 11.76
C SER A 112 4.01 -2.21 12.94
N CYS A 113 4.11 -2.84 14.11
CA CYS A 113 4.84 -2.34 15.29
C CYS A 113 6.17 -3.08 15.53
N SER A 114 6.32 -4.31 15.03
CA SER A 114 7.49 -5.15 15.30
C SER A 114 8.82 -4.67 14.69
N SER A 115 8.80 -3.69 13.78
CA SER A 115 10.03 -3.09 13.24
C SER A 115 10.70 -2.10 14.21
N ASP A 116 9.96 -1.58 15.19
CA ASP A 116 10.45 -0.54 16.11
C ASP A 116 10.89 -1.11 17.48
N LEU A 117 10.78 -2.42 17.71
CA LEU A 117 11.20 -3.08 18.96
C LEU A 117 12.51 -3.86 18.89
N LYS A 118 13.32 -3.70 17.83
CA LYS A 118 14.72 -4.22 17.81
C LYS A 118 15.75 -3.25 18.40
N TYR A 119 15.31 -2.11 18.92
CA TYR A 119 16.15 -1.13 19.61
C TYR A 119 15.56 -0.69 20.96
N LEU A 120 15.05 -1.65 21.74
CA LEU A 120 15.05 -1.58 23.20
C LEU A 120 15.39 -2.95 23.80
#